data_AF-A0A5D2KF63-F1
#
_entry.id   AF-A0A5D2KF63-F1
#
_cell.length_a   1.000
_cell.length_b   1.000
_cell.length_c   1.000
_cell.angle_alpha   90.00
_cell.angle_beta   90.00
_cell.angle_gamma   90.00
#
_symmetry.space_group_name_H-M   'P 1'
#
loop_
_entity.id
_entity.type
_entity.pdbx_description
1 polymer ?
#
loop_
_entity_poly.entity_id
_entity_poly.type
_entity_poly.pdbx_seq_one_letter_code
_entity_poly.pdbx_strand_id
1 'polypeptide(L)' 'MALLKEVDKDGFVWYTNYESRKACELSENPHASLLFYWDGLHQQVRVEGLVQNIPDEESEQYFHSRPRGSQIGAIVS' A
#
# COMPACT_ATOMS: atom_id res chain seq x y z
N MET A 1 -1.63 -9.89 2.53
CA MET A 1 -2.75 -8.94 2.34
C MET A 1 -2.27 -7.55 2.71
N ALA A 2 -2.70 -6.53 1.97
CA ALA A 2 -2.48 -5.12 2.28
C ALA A 2 -3.82 -4.38 2.29
N LEU A 3 -3.87 -3.23 2.96
CA LEU A 3 -5.06 -2.38 2.98
C LEU A 3 -4.87 -1.24 2.00
N LEU A 4 -5.78 -1.14 1.03
CA LEU A 4 -5.94 0.04 0.20
C LEU A 4 -6.30 1.23 1.09
N LYS A 5 -5.68 2.39 0.83
CA LYS A 5 -5.92 3.62 1.57
C LYS A 5 -6.56 4.70 0.73
N GLU A 6 -6.11 4.84 -0.51
CA GLU A 6 -6.60 5.89 -1.40
C GLU A 6 -6.75 5.35 -2.82
N VAL A 7 -7.71 5.93 -3.56
CA VAL A 7 -7.94 5.69 -4.98
C VAL A 7 -8.28 7.01 -5.62
N ASP A 8 -7.50 7.40 -6.63
CA ASP A 8 -7.72 8.61 -7.40
C ASP A 8 -7.35 8.41 -8.88
N LYS A 9 -7.17 9.52 -9.60
CA LYS A 9 -6.80 9.52 -11.02
C LYS A 9 -5.38 8.98 -11.28
N ASP A 10 -4.52 9.03 -10.27
CA ASP A 10 -3.10 8.68 -10.35
C ASP A 10 -2.88 7.22 -9.92
N GLY A 11 -3.79 6.64 -9.12
CA GLY A 11 -3.93 5.19 -9.00
C GLY A 11 -4.45 4.70 -7.66
N PHE A 12 -3.84 3.60 -7.17
CA PHE A 12 -4.20 2.90 -5.94
C PHE A 12 -3.06 3.00 -4.94
N VAL A 13 -3.31 3.53 -3.74
CA VAL A 13 -2.28 3.77 -2.72
C VAL A 13 -2.42 2.81 -1.54
N TRP A 14 -1.32 2.19 -1.15
CA TRP A 14 -1.18 1.42 0.09
C TRP A 14 0.18 1.71 0.73
N TYR A 15 0.30 1.41 2.02
CA TYR A 15 1.52 1.69 2.80
C TYR A 15 2.12 0.39 3.35
N THR A 16 3.45 0.32 3.39
CA THR A 16 4.22 -0.81 3.91
C THR A 16 5.58 -0.33 4.43
N ASN A 17 6.30 -1.19 5.14
CA ASN A 17 7.72 -0.96 5.43
C ASN A 17 8.55 -1.11 4.14
N TYR A 18 9.39 -0.12 3.85
CA TYR A 18 10.29 -0.06 2.68
C TYR A 18 11.42 -1.09 2.70
N GLU A 19 11.72 -1.69 3.85
CA GLU A 19 12.70 -2.78 4.00
C GLU A 19 12.04 -4.17 3.92
N SER A 20 10.73 -4.23 3.74
CA SER A 20 10.03 -5.52 3.64
C SER A 20 10.33 -6.21 2.31
N ARG A 21 10.24 -7.54 2.28
CA ARG A 21 10.42 -8.34 1.07
C ARG A 21 9.70 -7.77 -0.17
N LYS A 22 8.42 -7.36 -0.02
CA LYS A 22 7.64 -6.81 -1.14
C LYS A 22 8.20 -5.47 -1.64
N ALA A 23 8.76 -4.66 -0.74
CA ALA A 23 9.34 -3.37 -1.11
C ALA A 23 10.66 -3.58 -1.85
N CYS A 24 11.49 -4.54 -1.41
CA CYS A 24 12.68 -4.96 -2.16
C CYS A 24 12.30 -5.47 -3.57
N GLU A 25 11.33 -6.38 -3.66
CA GLU A 25 10.83 -6.90 -4.95
C GLU A 25 10.33 -5.77 -5.87
N LEU A 26 9.60 -4.78 -5.34
CA LEU A 26 9.10 -3.64 -6.10
C LEU A 26 10.19 -2.63 -6.49
N SER A 27 11.26 -2.52 -5.69
CA SER A 27 12.41 -1.68 -6.02
C SER A 27 13.23 -2.25 -7.19
N GLU A 28 13.29 -3.57 -7.31
CA GLU A 28 13.97 -4.26 -8.40
C GLU A 28 13.08 -4.40 -9.64
N ASN A 29 11.77 -4.61 -9.43
CA ASN A 29 10.78 -4.80 -10.48
C ASN A 29 9.48 -4.06 -10.13
N PRO A 30 9.26 -2.83 -10.62
CA PRO A 30 8.17 -1.96 -10.20
C PRO A 30 6.84 -2.32 -10.87
N HIS A 31 6.52 -3.61 -10.97
CA HIS A 31 5.28 -4.12 -11.53
C HIS A 31 4.49 -4.86 -10.46
N ALA A 32 3.20 -4.55 -10.34
CA ALA A 32 2.32 -5.22 -9.37
C ALA A 32 0.94 -5.52 -9.95
N SER A 33 0.27 -6.48 -9.31
CA SER A 33 -1.13 -6.79 -9.52
C SER A 33 -1.88 -6.76 -8.19
N LEU A 34 -3.03 -6.10 -8.16
CA LEU A 34 -3.95 -6.05 -7.02
C LEU A 34 -5.19 -6.90 -7.34
N LEU A 35 -5.74 -7.54 -6.32
CA LEU A 35 -6.98 -8.30 -6.41
C LEU A 35 -7.89 -7.92 -5.25
N PHE A 36 -9.06 -7.40 -5.59
CA PHE A 36 -10.16 -7.16 -4.66
C PHE A 36 -11.19 -8.26 -4.87
N TYR A 37 -11.53 -8.97 -3.79
CA TYR A 37 -12.54 -10.02 -3.81
C TYR A 37 -13.63 -9.68 -2.80
N TRP A 38 -14.85 -9.50 -3.29
CA TRP A 38 -16.04 -9.25 -2.48
C TRP A 38 -16.96 -10.46 -2.56
N ASP A 39 -16.74 -11.39 -1.64
CA ASP A 39 -17.50 -12.65 -1.58
C ASP A 39 -19.02 -12.41 -1.50
N GLY A 40 -19.47 -11.49 -0.63
CA GLY A 40 -20.87 -11.15 -0.47
C GLY A 40 -21.52 -10.48 -1.69
N LEU A 41 -20.72 -10.01 -2.65
CA LEU A 41 -21.20 -9.48 -3.93
C LEU A 41 -20.92 -10.45 -5.10
N HIS A 42 -20.23 -11.56 -4.84
CA HIS A 42 -19.65 -12.45 -5.84
C HIS A 42 -18.89 -11.70 -6.96
N GLN A 43 -18.15 -10.67 -6.56
CA GLN A 43 -17.41 -9.80 -7.48
C GLN A 43 -15.91 -9.84 -7.21
N GLN A 44 -15.15 -9.73 -8.31
CA GLN A 44 -13.70 -9.64 -8.28
C GLN A 44 -13.23 -8.51 -9.20
N VAL A 45 -12.31 -7.69 -8.70
CA VAL A 45 -11.63 -6.65 -9.48
C VAL A 45 -10.14 -6.90 -9.45
N ARG A 46 -9.51 -6.86 -10.63
CA ARG A 46 -8.06 -6.97 -10.82
C ARG A 46 -7.52 -5.66 -11.36
N VAL A 47 -6.38 -5.24 -10.84
CA VAL A 47 -5.65 -4.06 -11.30
C VAL A 47 -4.21 -4.47 -11.53
N GLU A 48 -3.62 -4.06 -12.64
CA GLU A 48 -2.22 -4.35 -12.99
C GLU A 48 -1.57 -3.06 -13.47
N GLY A 49 -0.33 -2.81 -13.05
CA GLY A 49 0.32 -1.55 -13.39
C GLY A 49 1.73 -1.41 -12.82
N LEU A 50 2.31 -0.26 -13.10
CA LEU A 50 3.57 0.17 -12.51
C LEU A 50 3.35 0.68 -11.09
N VAL A 51 4.33 0.47 -10.22
CA VAL A 51 4.34 0.97 -8.85
C VAL A 51 5.37 2.09 -8.73
N GLN A 52 5.00 3.16 -8.05
CA GLN A 52 5.87 4.28 -7.73
C GLN A 52 5.75 4.59 -6.25
N ASN A 53 6.82 5.09 -5.65
CA ASN A 53 6.76 5.61 -4.29
C ASN A 53 5.99 6.93 -4.31
N ILE A 54 5.12 7.10 -3.33
CA ILE A 54 4.54 8.41 -3.01
C ILE A 54 5.63 9.34 -2.46
N PRO A 55 5.43 10.67 -2.50
CA PRO A 55 6.34 11.61 -1.85
C PRO A 55 6.55 11.29 -0.36
N ASP A 56 7.77 11.50 0.13
CA ASP A 56 8.12 11.22 1.53
C ASP A 56 7.26 12.04 2.50
N GLU A 57 6.93 13.29 2.13
CA GLU A 57 6.05 14.14 2.95
C GLU A 57 4.64 13.56 3.08
N GLU A 58 4.08 12.97 2.02
CA GLU A 58 2.77 12.32 2.06
C GLU A 58 2.80 11.05 2.93
N SER A 59 3.88 10.28 2.82
CA SER A 59 4.11 9.10 3.67
C SER A 59 4.19 9.46 5.16
N GLU A 60 4.92 10.53 5.49
CA GLU A 60 5.06 11.04 6.86
C GLU A 60 3.73 11.57 7.41
N GLN A 61 3.01 12.37 6.63
CA GLN A 61 1.68 12.87 7.00
C GLN A 61 0.71 11.73 7.28
N TYR A 62 0.66 10.71 6.40
CA TYR A 62 -0.15 9.54 6.62
C TYR A 62 0.27 8.80 7.90
N PHE A 63 1.58 8.59 8.12
CA PHE A 63 2.09 7.90 9.30
C PHE A 63 1.62 8.58 10.59
N HIS A 64 1.70 9.91 10.65
CA HIS A 64 1.27 10.69 11.82
C HIS A 64 -0.25 10.72 12.01
N SER A 65 -1.03 10.58 10.94
CA SER A 65 -2.50 10.46 11.04
C SER A 65 -2.96 9.16 11.72
N ARG A 66 -2.11 8.12 11.77
CA ARG A 66 -2.47 6.81 12.32
C ARG A 66 -2.59 6.86 13.85
N PRO A 67 -3.44 6.01 14.47
CA PRO A 67 -3.49 5.86 15.92
C PRO A 67 -2.12 5.55 16.53
N ARG A 68 -1.84 6.06 17.74
CA ARG A 68 -0.52 5.95 18.37
C ARG A 68 0.02 4.52 18.46
N GLY A 69 -0.83 3.55 18.83
CA GLY A 69 -0.42 2.14 18.88
C GLY A 69 -0.02 1.57 17.52
N SER A 70 -0.66 2.06 16.45
CA SER A 70 -0.34 1.71 15.06
C SER A 70 1.01 2.27 14.62
N GLN A 71 1.37 3.49 15.05
CA GLN A 71 2.68 4.09 14.81
C GLN A 71 3.79 3.29 15.52
N ILE A 72 3.59 2.99 16.82
CA ILE A 72 4.56 2.22 17.61
C ILE A 72 4.75 0.82 17.01
N GLY A 73 3.65 0.16 16.64
CA GLY A 73 3.70 -1.17 16.01
C GLY A 73 4.49 -1.21 14.71
N ALA A 74 4.50 -0.11 13.94
CA ALA A 74 5.29 -0.01 12.71
C ALA A 74 6.79 0.24 12.96
N ILE A 75 7.18 0.74 14.14
CA ILE A 75 8.59 0.99 14.49
C ILE A 75 9.26 -0.28 15.05
N VAL A 76 8.50 -1.10 15.78
CA VAL A 76 9.05 -2.29 16.46
C VAL A 76 9.04 -3.56 15.60
N SER A 77 8.57 -3.47 14.34
CA SER A 77 8.31 -4.63 13.46
C SER A 77 8.93 -4.49 12.08
#